data_AF-A0A9P5NCJ6-F1
#
_entry.id   AF-A0A9P5NCJ6-F1
#
_cell.length_a   1.000
_cell.length_b   1.000
_cell.length_c   1.000
_cell.angle_alpha   90.00
_cell.angle_beta   90.00
_cell.angle_gamma   90.00
#
_symmetry.space_group_name_H-M   'P 1'
#
loop_
_entity.id
_entity.type
_entity.pdbx_description
1 polymer ?
#
loop_
_entity_poly.entity_id
_entity_poly.type
_entity_poly.pdbx_seq_one_letter_code
_entity_poly.pdbx_strand_id
1 'polypeptide(L)'
;MIHLIGNQMARNKLRLYIAYYQRLPSPRQPEKYHTSFILMPKMPKTDSPKSAIVYHVTNPLDVNLLKAVWKFEPKNSLPRTGKLTGLMLLAKIPPEIGPANIEDILNQVPLKQDDDSWWCHNWVCNRCLHSYLRHSYRL
;
A
#
# COMPACT_ATOMS: atom_id res chain seq x y z
N MET A 1 24.74 -15.62 -34.14
CA MET A 1 24.41 -15.75 -32.71
C MET A 1 23.46 -14.60 -32.36
N ILE A 2 22.16 -14.86 -32.42
CA ILE A 2 21.10 -13.84 -32.33
C ILE A 2 20.70 -13.75 -30.86
N HIS A 3 21.00 -12.64 -30.19
CA HIS A 3 20.57 -12.44 -28.81
C HIS A 3 19.03 -12.32 -28.80
N LEU A 4 18.36 -13.33 -28.25
CA LEU A 4 16.98 -13.27 -27.83
C LEU A 4 16.86 -12.21 -26.73
N ILE A 5 16.57 -10.95 -27.12
CA ILE A 5 16.01 -9.95 -26.22
C ILE A 5 14.59 -10.42 -25.92
N GLY A 6 14.47 -11.44 -25.06
CA GLY A 6 13.21 -11.95 -24.56
C GLY A 6 12.50 -10.87 -23.75
N ASN A 7 11.70 -10.07 -24.44
CA ASN A 7 10.63 -9.20 -23.97
C ASN A 7 10.72 -8.80 -22.48
N GLN A 8 11.73 -8.00 -22.12
CA GLN A 8 11.96 -7.54 -20.75
C GLN A 8 10.73 -6.77 -20.19
N MET A 9 9.94 -6.16 -21.06
CA MET A 9 8.67 -5.50 -20.74
C MET A 9 7.59 -6.50 -20.27
N ALA A 10 7.54 -7.73 -20.79
CA ALA A 10 6.55 -8.73 -20.39
C ALA A 10 6.80 -9.33 -18.99
N ARG A 11 8.02 -9.20 -18.44
CA ARG A 11 8.41 -9.79 -17.14
C ARG A 11 8.32 -8.81 -15.96
N ASN A 12 8.30 -7.50 -16.20
CA ASN A 12 8.31 -6.49 -15.13
C ASN A 12 6.90 -6.12 -14.63
N LYS A 13 6.08 -7.13 -14.34
CA LYS A 13 4.69 -6.96 -13.92
C LYS A 13 4.59 -6.22 -12.58
N LEU A 14 3.49 -5.49 -12.41
CA LEU A 14 3.14 -4.82 -11.16
C LEU A 14 2.92 -5.84 -10.04
N ARG A 15 3.30 -5.44 -8.82
CA ARG A 15 3.12 -6.22 -7.60
C ARG A 15 2.61 -5.29 -6.52
N LEU A 16 1.65 -5.80 -5.77
CA LEU A 16 1.11 -5.15 -4.58
C LEU A 16 1.76 -5.79 -3.36
N TYR A 17 2.31 -4.97 -2.50
CA TYR A 17 2.94 -5.39 -1.25
C TYR A 17 2.25 -4.72 -0.07
N ILE A 18 2.29 -5.37 1.08
CA ILE A 18 2.15 -4.70 2.37
C ILE A 18 3.51 -4.09 2.70
N ALA A 19 3.53 -2.79 2.99
CA ALA A 19 4.73 -2.05 3.36
C ALA A 19 4.70 -1.64 4.83
N TYR A 20 5.86 -1.76 5.47
CA TYR A 20 6.09 -1.36 6.86
C TYR A 20 7.12 -0.25 6.89
N TYR A 21 6.69 0.94 7.30
CA TYR A 21 7.55 2.10 7.45
C TYR A 21 7.85 2.36 8.92
N GLN A 22 9.12 2.40 9.28
CA GLN A 22 9.53 2.77 10.63
C GLN A 22 9.04 4.18 10.97
N ARG A 23 8.47 4.30 12.17
CA ARG A 23 8.08 5.56 12.79
C ARG A 23 8.53 5.57 14.24
N LEU A 24 8.73 6.77 14.77
CA LEU A 24 9.02 6.93 16.18
C LEU A 24 7.74 6.60 16.97
N PRO A 25 7.79 5.62 17.88
CA PRO A 25 6.67 5.36 18.77
C PRO A 25 6.49 6.54 19.73
N SER A 26 5.25 6.80 20.12
CA SER A 26 4.91 7.80 21.14
C SER A 26 3.94 7.19 22.16
N PRO A 27 3.75 7.79 23.34
CA PRO A 27 2.80 7.26 24.33
C PRO A 27 1.37 7.11 23.80
N ARG A 28 0.97 7.99 22.86
CA ARG A 28 -0.34 7.93 22.18
C ARG A 28 -0.33 7.05 20.93
N GLN A 29 0.84 6.58 20.52
CA GLN A 29 1.04 5.87 19.27
C GLN A 29 2.14 4.81 19.45
N PRO A 30 1.87 3.72 20.21
CA PRO A 30 2.90 2.75 20.59
C PRO A 30 3.41 1.93 19.39
N GLU A 31 2.63 1.86 18.31
CA GLU A 31 2.97 1.13 17.10
C GLU A 31 4.26 1.65 16.45
N LYS A 32 5.23 0.76 16.24
CA LYS A 32 6.55 1.08 15.67
C LYS A 32 6.54 1.31 14.17
N TYR A 33 5.46 0.87 13.51
CA TYR A 33 5.34 0.90 12.07
C TYR A 33 4.07 1.63 11.61
N HIS A 34 4.21 2.40 10.55
CA HIS A 34 3.09 2.77 9.70
C HIS A 34 2.96 1.69 8.63
N THR A 35 1.78 1.09 8.53
CA THR A 35 1.51 0.04 7.54
C THR A 35 0.67 0.60 6.41
N SER A 36 1.03 0.24 5.18
CA SER A 36 0.32 0.64 3.98
C SER A 36 0.37 -0.45 2.92
N PHE A 37 -0.28 -0.23 1.78
CA PHE A 37 0.08 -0.94 0.56
C PHE A 37 1.07 -0.12 -0.26
N ILE A 38 1.87 -0.81 -1.07
CA ILE A 38 2.70 -0.20 -2.11
C ILE A 38 2.58 -1.01 -3.40
N LEU A 39 2.30 -0.31 -4.49
CA LEU A 39 2.24 -0.84 -5.84
C LEU A 39 3.51 -0.42 -6.58
N MET A 40 4.26 -1.41 -7.09
CA MET A 40 5.45 -1.15 -7.90
C MET A 40 5.72 -2.31 -8.86
N PRO A 41 6.44 -2.08 -9.97
CA PRO A 41 6.96 -3.16 -10.80
C PRO A 41 7.84 -4.12 -10.01
N LYS A 42 7.97 -5.38 -10.48
CA LYS A 42 8.89 -6.37 -9.90
C LYS A 42 10.32 -5.84 -9.73
N MET A 43 10.78 -5.04 -10.70
CA MET A 43 12.09 -4.40 -10.76
C MET A 43 11.86 -2.91 -11.02
N PRO A 44 11.57 -2.13 -9.97
CA PRO A 44 11.30 -0.72 -10.12
C PRO A 44 12.61 0.06 -10.30
N LYS A 45 12.57 1.16 -11.07
CA LYS A 45 13.70 2.09 -11.16
C LYS A 45 13.80 2.85 -9.83
N THR A 46 14.93 2.75 -9.14
CA THR A 46 15.10 3.23 -7.76
C THR A 46 14.99 4.75 -7.62
N ASP A 47 15.36 5.50 -8.66
CA ASP A 47 15.56 6.95 -8.57
C ASP A 47 14.41 7.75 -9.22
N SER A 48 13.32 7.07 -9.57
CA SER A 48 12.15 7.72 -10.16
C SER A 48 11.04 7.86 -9.10
N PRO A 49 10.67 9.08 -8.69
CA PRO A 49 9.60 9.30 -7.70
C PRO A 49 8.20 8.89 -8.20
N LYS A 50 8.07 8.37 -9.43
CA LYS A 50 6.85 7.83 -10.02
C LYS A 50 6.92 6.32 -10.27
N SER A 51 7.93 5.61 -9.76
CA SER A 51 8.07 4.16 -9.96
C SER A 51 7.36 3.31 -8.92
N ALA A 52 6.78 3.93 -7.88
CA ALA A 52 5.88 3.30 -6.93
C ALA A 52 4.73 4.23 -6.52
N ILE A 53 3.60 3.62 -6.14
CA ILE A 53 2.45 4.30 -5.54
C ILE A 53 2.20 3.68 -4.17
N VAL A 54 2.21 4.51 -3.13
CA VAL A 54 1.87 4.13 -1.77
C VAL A 54 0.40 4.42 -1.55
N TYR A 55 -0.33 3.43 -1.09
CA TYR A 55 -1.73 3.55 -0.69
C TYR A 55 -1.81 3.43 0.82
N HIS A 56 -2.05 4.54 1.50
CA HIS A 56 -2.10 4.58 2.95
C HIS A 56 -3.30 5.33 3.47
N VAL A 57 -3.53 5.18 4.77
CA VAL A 57 -4.43 6.04 5.52
C VAL A 57 -3.63 6.87 6.50
N THR A 58 -3.89 8.17 6.52
CA THR A 58 -3.27 9.15 7.41
C THR A 58 -4.33 9.74 8.33
N ASN A 59 -3.92 10.27 9.49
CA ASN A 59 -4.83 10.92 10.44
C ASN A 59 -4.45 12.40 10.64
N PRO A 60 -4.49 13.24 9.58
CA PRO A 60 -4.19 14.65 9.72
C PRO A 60 -5.22 15.37 10.59
N LEU A 61 -4.77 16.43 11.27
CA LEU A 61 -5.67 17.37 11.94
C LEU A 61 -6.51 18.11 10.89
N ASP A 62 -7.82 17.98 10.97
CA ASP A 62 -8.75 18.76 10.15
C ASP A 62 -9.04 20.09 10.86
N VAL A 63 -8.62 21.19 10.24
CA VAL A 63 -8.66 22.53 10.85
C VAL A 63 -10.10 23.04 11.02
N ASN A 64 -11.01 22.63 10.14
CA ASN A 64 -12.41 23.07 10.22
C ASN A 64 -13.17 22.32 11.32
N LEU A 65 -12.85 21.04 11.50
CA LEU A 65 -13.49 20.19 12.50
C LEU A 65 -12.76 20.19 13.85
N LEU A 66 -11.58 20.83 13.93
CA LEU A 66 -10.69 20.85 15.09
C LEU A 66 -10.40 19.46 15.67
N LYS A 67 -10.40 18.43 14.81
CA LYS A 67 -10.15 17.03 15.19
C LYS A 67 -9.35 16.29 14.14
N ALA A 68 -8.66 15.22 14.55
CA ALA A 68 -7.96 14.35 13.62
C ALA A 68 -8.99 13.51 12.84
N VAL A 69 -8.82 13.43 11.52
CA VAL A 69 -9.73 12.69 10.62
C VAL A 69 -8.91 11.74 9.78
N TRP A 70 -9.27 10.46 9.79
CA TRP A 70 -8.63 9.47 8.96
C TRP A 70 -9.00 9.66 7.50
N LYS A 71 -7.98 9.73 6.62
CA LYS A 71 -8.14 9.94 5.17
C LYS A 71 -7.34 8.88 4.41
N PHE A 72 -7.91 8.35 3.32
CA PHE A 72 -7.19 7.51 2.37
C PHE A 72 -6.47 8.40 1.35
N GLU A 73 -5.18 8.13 1.13
CA GLU A 73 -4.32 8.95 0.27
C GLU A 73 -3.45 8.06 -0.64
N PRO A 74 -3.66 8.07 -1.96
CA PRO A 74 -2.70 7.54 -2.90
C PRO A 74 -1.56 8.55 -3.10
N LYS A 75 -0.30 8.09 -3.01
CA LYS A 75 0.88 8.95 -3.12
C LYS A 75 1.98 8.32 -3.96
N ASN A 76 2.44 9.05 -4.98
CA ASN A 76 3.65 8.70 -5.71
C ASN A 76 4.87 8.71 -4.78
N SER A 77 5.71 7.69 -4.89
CA SER A 77 6.85 7.48 -4.00
C SER A 77 8.02 6.85 -4.75
N LEU A 78 9.21 6.99 -4.15
CA LEU A 78 10.32 6.10 -4.47
C LEU A 78 9.98 4.67 -4.01
N PRO A 79 10.46 3.62 -4.72
CA PRO A 79 10.23 2.22 -4.34
C PRO A 79 10.88 1.85 -3.02
N ARG A 80 12.00 2.51 -2.70
CA ARG A 80 12.73 2.36 -1.44
C ARG A 80 12.93 3.74 -0.84
N THR A 81 12.62 3.85 0.45
CA THR A 81 12.90 5.06 1.25
C THR A 81 13.67 4.63 2.48
N GLY A 82 14.39 5.56 3.13
CA GLY A 82 15.12 5.26 4.37
C GLY A 82 14.21 4.78 5.53
N LYS A 83 12.91 5.05 5.44
CA LYS A 83 11.92 4.59 6.43
C LYS A 83 11.31 3.24 6.10
N LEU A 84 11.40 2.75 4.86
CA LEU A 84 10.82 1.46 4.48
C LEU A 84 11.66 0.33 5.06
N THR A 85 11.08 -0.41 6.01
CA THR A 85 11.78 -1.47 6.77
C THR A 85 11.42 -2.87 6.28
N GLY A 86 10.23 -3.06 5.72
CA GLY A 86 9.77 -4.37 5.26
C GLY A 86 8.73 -4.31 4.17
N LEU A 87 8.74 -5.33 3.31
CA LEU A 87 7.74 -5.58 2.28
C LEU A 87 7.29 -7.04 2.35
N MET A 88 5.98 -7.27 2.31
CA MET A 88 5.39 -8.60 2.16
C MET A 88 4.59 -8.62 0.86
N LEU A 89 4.90 -9.56 -0.05
CA LEU A 89 4.17 -9.67 -1.31
C LEU A 89 2.74 -10.13 -1.03
N LEU A 90 1.77 -9.32 -1.42
CA LEU A 90 0.35 -9.65 -1.30
C LEU A 90 -0.18 -10.23 -2.61
N ALA A 91 0.11 -9.58 -3.74
CA ALA A 91 -0.42 -10.00 -5.03
C ALA A 91 0.50 -9.66 -6.21
N LYS A 92 0.44 -10.50 -7.25
CA LYS A 92 0.95 -10.19 -8.59
C LYS A 92 -0.21 -9.62 -9.40
N ILE A 93 -0.03 -8.45 -10.00
CA ILE A 93 -1.11 -7.74 -10.68
C ILE A 93 -1.13 -8.15 -12.17
N PRO A 94 -2.28 -8.58 -12.70
CA PRO A 94 -2.45 -8.86 -14.12
C PRO A 94 -2.27 -7.59 -14.99
N PRO A 95 -1.81 -7.70 -16.25
CA PRO A 95 -1.61 -6.54 -17.13
C PRO A 95 -2.86 -5.67 -17.36
N GLU A 96 -4.05 -6.25 -17.26
CA GLU A 96 -5.35 -5.59 -17.42
C GLU A 96 -5.79 -4.78 -16.19
N ILE A 97 -5.11 -4.95 -15.05
CA ILE A 97 -5.39 -4.23 -13.81
C ILE A 97 -4.34 -3.14 -13.59
N GLY A 98 -4.79 -1.88 -13.58
CA GLY A 98 -3.95 -0.71 -13.36
C GLY A 98 -4.06 -0.12 -11.95
N PRO A 99 -3.28 0.93 -11.65
CA PRO A 99 -3.36 1.68 -10.40
C PRO A 99 -4.78 2.17 -10.07
N ALA A 100 -5.51 2.70 -11.05
CA ALA A 100 -6.87 3.20 -10.86
C ALA A 100 -7.82 2.09 -10.35
N ASN A 101 -7.75 0.88 -10.90
CA ASN A 101 -8.57 -0.24 -10.44
C ASN A 101 -8.24 -0.63 -8.99
N ILE A 102 -6.97 -0.56 -8.60
CA ILE A 102 -6.55 -0.83 -7.23
C ILE A 102 -7.05 0.27 -6.29
N GLU A 103 -6.97 1.53 -6.70
CA GLU A 103 -7.50 2.67 -5.96
C GLU A 103 -9.01 2.58 -5.77
N ASP A 104 -9.77 2.24 -6.80
CA ASP A 104 -11.23 2.05 -6.72
C ASP A 104 -11.60 0.97 -5.71
N ILE A 105 -10.83 -0.12 -5.66
CA ILE A 105 -10.98 -1.13 -4.62
C ILE A 105 -10.62 -0.51 -3.27
N LEU A 106 -9.43 0.05 -3.08
CA LEU A 106 -8.98 0.52 -1.76
C LEU A 106 -9.83 1.67 -1.19
N ASN A 107 -10.46 2.49 -2.03
CA ASN A 107 -11.41 3.54 -1.63
C ASN A 107 -12.68 3.00 -0.98
N GLN A 108 -13.09 1.76 -1.29
CA GLN A 108 -14.29 1.14 -0.71
C GLN A 108 -14.05 0.57 0.70
N VAL A 109 -12.82 0.68 1.23
CA VAL A 109 -12.50 0.19 2.57
C VAL A 109 -13.01 1.19 3.59
N PRO A 110 -13.86 0.77 4.55
CA PRO A 110 -14.33 1.68 5.58
C PRO A 110 -13.16 2.26 6.39
N LEU A 111 -13.15 3.58 6.52
CA LEU A 111 -12.32 4.31 7.47
C LEU A 111 -13.16 4.52 8.73
N LYS A 112 -12.64 4.13 9.89
CA LYS A 112 -13.35 4.32 11.14
C LYS A 112 -12.90 5.65 11.77
N GLN A 113 -13.82 6.59 11.82
CA GLN A 113 -13.61 7.86 12.52
C GLN A 113 -13.98 7.69 13.99
N ASP A 114 -13.42 8.55 14.84
CA ASP A 114 -13.77 8.65 16.26
C ASP A 114 -13.59 7.32 17.05
N ASP A 115 -12.60 6.51 16.67
CA ASP A 115 -12.18 5.29 17.38
C ASP A 115 -10.66 5.29 17.62
N ASP A 116 -10.26 5.48 18.88
CA ASP A 116 -8.85 5.55 19.29
C ASP A 116 -8.11 4.21 19.18
N SER A 117 -8.85 3.11 19.06
CA SER A 117 -8.27 1.79 18.81
C SER A 117 -8.01 1.53 17.32
N TRP A 118 -8.48 2.40 16.43
CA TRP A 118 -8.37 2.23 14.99
C TRP A 118 -7.15 2.96 14.42
N TRP A 119 -6.33 2.22 13.70
CA TRP A 119 -5.05 2.65 13.14
C TRP A 119 -4.86 2.16 11.70
N CYS A 120 -3.82 2.66 11.04
CA CYS A 120 -3.47 2.28 9.66
C CYS A 120 -3.32 0.77 9.45
N HIS A 121 -2.86 0.00 10.46
CA HIS A 121 -2.75 -1.44 10.33
C HIS A 121 -4.14 -2.12 10.30
N ASN A 122 -5.15 -1.58 10.99
CA ASN A 122 -6.52 -2.10 10.92
C ASN A 122 -7.08 -1.96 9.50
N TRP A 123 -6.82 -0.83 8.83
CA TRP A 123 -7.21 -0.62 7.44
C TRP A 123 -6.58 -1.63 6.49
N VAL A 124 -5.26 -1.86 6.61
CA VAL A 124 -4.53 -2.87 5.82
C VAL A 124 -5.07 -4.28 6.11
N CYS A 125 -5.24 -4.63 7.39
CA CYS A 125 -5.74 -5.95 7.80
C CYS A 125 -7.16 -6.21 7.32
N ASN A 126 -8.07 -5.23 7.41
CA ASN A 126 -9.45 -5.39 6.94
C ASN A 126 -9.50 -5.79 5.45
N ARG A 127 -8.61 -5.23 4.62
CA ARG A 127 -8.45 -5.66 3.22
C ARG A 127 -7.76 -7.01 3.05
N CYS A 128 -6.67 -7.25 3.77
CA CYS A 128 -5.95 -8.52 3.68
C CYS A 128 -6.85 -9.70 4.06
N LEU A 129 -7.62 -9.59 5.14
CA LEU A 129 -8.57 -10.61 5.59
C LEU A 129 -9.66 -10.88 4.54
N HIS A 130 -10.25 -9.83 3.95
CA HIS A 130 -11.29 -10.00 2.94
C HIS A 130 -10.75 -10.63 1.63
N SER A 131 -9.49 -10.34 1.27
CA SER A 131 -8.82 -10.91 0.09
C SER A 131 -8.42 -12.38 0.28
N TYR A 132 -7.89 -12.73 1.46
CA TYR A 132 -7.48 -14.09 1.82
C TYR A 132 -8.70 -15.02 1.89
N LEU A 133 -9.79 -14.58 2.54
CA LEU A 133 -11.03 -15.37 2.63
C LEU A 133 -11.68 -15.61 1.26
N ARG A 134 -11.62 -14.69 0.30
CA ARG A 134 -12.16 -14.95 -1.05
C ARG A 134 -11.30 -15.89 -1.90
N HIS A 135 -10.00 -16.01 -1.63
CA HIS A 135 -9.12 -16.93 -2.35
C HIS A 135 -9.02 -18.32 -1.70
N SER A 136 -9.22 -18.43 -0.39
CA SER A 136 -9.14 -19.70 0.34
C SER A 136 -10.43 -20.56 0.29
N TYR A 137 -11.56 -20.01 -0.17
CA TYR A 137 -12.85 -20.72 -0.23
C TYR A 137 -13.41 -20.92 -1.65
N ARG A 138 -12.57 -20.93 -2.68
CA ARG A 138 -12.95 -21.60 -3.95
C ARG A 138 -12.73 -23.11 -3.80
N LEU A 139 -13.69 -23.78 -3.16
CA LEU A 139 -14.06 -25.16 -3.49
C LEU A 139 -15.12 -25.11 -4.59
#